data_AF-A0A534RS62-F1
#
_entry.id   AF-A0A534RS62-F1
#
_cell.length_a   1.000
_cell.length_b   1.000
_cell.length_c   1.000
_cell.angle_alpha   90.00
_cell.angle_beta   90.00
_cell.angle_gamma   90.00
#
_symmetry.space_group_name_H-M   'P 1'
#
loop_
_entity.id
_entity.type
_entity.pdbx_description
1 polymer ?
#
loop_
_entity_poly.entity_id
_entity_poly.type
_entity_poly.pdbx_seq_one_letter_code
_entity_poly.pdbx_strand_id
1 'polypeptide(L)'
;MRRVRSVRFGRPRLPARLSRRRARIFAFLGLLGPGLIAANAGNDAGGIATYSSAGAEYGYGLLWTIVLITISLGVVQMLAARMGVVTGKGLAELVREEYGIRWSVFATSAVLVASLG
;
A
#
# COMPACT_ATOMS: atom_id res chain seq x y z
N MET A 1 -2.28 -54.53 12.19
CA MET A 1 -3.25 -53.56 12.75
C MET A 1 -2.53 -52.63 13.75
N ARG A 2 -2.16 -51.40 13.36
CA ARG A 2 -1.51 -50.41 14.24
C ARG A 2 -2.51 -49.28 14.54
N ARG A 3 -2.87 -49.10 15.82
CA ARG A 3 -3.76 -48.02 16.29
C ARG A 3 -3.04 -46.67 16.17
N VAL A 4 -3.60 -45.77 15.39
CA VAL A 4 -3.21 -44.36 15.34
C VAL A 4 -3.70 -43.67 16.61
N ARG A 5 -2.78 -43.10 17.39
CA ARG A 5 -3.11 -42.26 18.57
C ARG A 5 -3.75 -40.97 18.09
N SER A 6 -4.92 -40.64 18.62
CA SER A 6 -5.59 -39.37 18.40
C SER A 6 -4.87 -38.26 19.18
N VAL A 7 -4.24 -37.35 18.44
CA VAL A 7 -3.67 -36.11 18.98
C VAL A 7 -4.84 -35.17 19.28
N ARG A 8 -5.17 -34.99 20.58
CA ARG A 8 -6.12 -33.97 21.01
C ARG A 8 -5.45 -32.60 20.91
N PHE A 9 -5.77 -31.87 19.85
CA PHE A 9 -5.45 -30.45 19.76
C PHE A 9 -6.24 -29.68 20.83
N GLY A 10 -5.52 -29.09 21.78
CA GLY A 10 -6.08 -28.15 22.75
C GLY A 10 -6.66 -26.93 22.04
N ARG A 11 -7.90 -26.58 22.37
CA ARG A 11 -8.56 -25.38 21.83
C ARG A 11 -7.78 -24.13 22.25
N PRO A 12 -7.44 -23.21 21.34
CA PRO A 12 -6.85 -21.93 21.72
C PRO A 12 -7.82 -21.17 22.64
N ARG A 13 -7.35 -20.79 23.82
CA ARG A 13 -8.08 -19.93 24.76
C ARG A 13 -8.05 -18.51 24.18
N LEU A 14 -9.15 -18.08 23.57
CA LEU A 14 -9.31 -16.72 23.05
C LEU A 14 -9.40 -15.71 24.22
N PRO A 15 -8.57 -14.67 24.26
CA PRO A 15 -8.62 -13.68 25.33
C PRO A 15 -9.83 -12.74 25.17
N ALA A 16 -10.47 -12.51 26.31
CA ALA A 16 -11.27 -11.36 26.76
C ALA A 16 -12.14 -10.57 25.75
N ARG A 17 -13.45 -10.53 26.06
CA ARG A 17 -14.48 -9.66 25.49
C ARG A 17 -14.07 -8.17 25.51
N LEU A 18 -13.39 -7.70 24.48
CA LEU A 18 -13.45 -6.27 24.13
C LEU A 18 -14.91 -5.92 23.83
N SER A 19 -15.40 -4.77 24.31
CA SER A 19 -16.68 -4.20 23.89
C SER A 19 -16.73 -4.23 22.36
N ARG A 20 -17.79 -4.79 21.76
CA ARG A 20 -17.94 -4.92 20.30
C ARG A 20 -17.65 -3.61 19.56
N ARG A 21 -17.88 -2.45 20.20
CA ARG A 21 -17.50 -1.12 19.68
C ARG A 21 -15.99 -0.92 19.59
N ARG A 22 -15.25 -1.22 20.66
CA ARG A 22 -13.78 -1.07 20.69
C ARG A 22 -13.13 -2.00 19.66
N ALA A 23 -13.57 -3.26 19.58
CA ALA A 23 -13.06 -4.21 18.60
C ALA A 23 -13.26 -3.74 17.15
N ARG A 24 -14.41 -3.13 16.82
CA ARG A 24 -14.68 -2.55 15.50
C ARG A 24 -13.78 -1.36 15.17
N ILE A 25 -13.54 -0.48 16.14
CA ILE A 25 -12.64 0.68 15.96
C ILE A 25 -11.21 0.19 15.69
N PHE A 26 -10.69 -0.75 16.49
CA PHE A 26 -9.36 -1.30 16.27
C PHE A 26 -9.24 -2.05 14.93
N ALA A 27 -10.28 -2.79 14.52
CA ALA A 27 -10.30 -3.43 13.21
C ALA A 27 -10.29 -2.40 12.06
N PHE A 28 -11.06 -1.32 12.20
CA PHE A 28 -11.07 -0.22 11.22
C PHE A 28 -9.71 0.47 11.12
N LEU A 29 -9.08 0.78 12.25
CA LEU A 29 -7.73 1.36 12.29
C LEU A 29 -6.68 0.44 11.66
N GLY A 30 -6.79 -0.87 11.87
CA GLY A 30 -5.92 -1.85 11.22
C GLY A 30 -6.04 -1.85 9.70
N LEU A 31 -7.24 -1.61 9.16
CA LEU A 31 -7.49 -1.54 7.72
C LEU A 31 -6.93 -0.25 7.08
N LEU A 32 -6.78 0.83 7.84
CA LEU A 32 -6.19 2.09 7.35
C LEU A 32 -4.66 2.00 7.16
N GLY A 33 -4.00 1.04 7.79
CA GLY A 33 -2.54 0.91 7.80
C GLY A 33 -1.89 0.99 6.42
N PRO A 34 -2.27 0.13 5.45
CA PRO A 34 -1.68 0.16 4.10
C PRO A 34 -1.86 1.50 3.39
N GLY A 35 -3.02 2.15 3.54
CA GLY A 35 -3.29 3.45 2.94
C GLY A 35 -2.44 4.57 3.54
N LEU A 36 -2.23 4.55 4.86
CA LEU A 36 -1.35 5.51 5.55
C LEU A 36 0.12 5.31 5.16
N ILE A 37 0.57 4.06 5.01
CA ILE A 37 1.93 3.76 4.55
C ILE A 37 2.11 4.28 3.13
N ALA A 38 1.17 4.03 2.23
CA ALA A 38 1.22 4.52 0.85
C ALA A 38 1.20 6.06 0.78
N ALA A 39 0.39 6.72 1.61
CA ALA A 39 0.36 8.17 1.69
C ALA A 39 1.71 8.76 2.13
N ASN A 40 2.33 8.19 3.19
CA ASN A 40 3.63 8.68 3.65
C ASN A 40 4.76 8.37 2.67
N ALA A 41 4.69 7.25 1.95
CA ALA A 41 5.68 6.91 0.92
C ALA A 41 5.75 7.94 -0.22
N GLY A 42 4.64 8.65 -0.50
CA GLY A 42 4.60 9.73 -1.50
C GLY A 42 4.92 11.13 -0.95
N ASN A 43 5.29 11.26 0.33
CA ASN A 43 5.65 12.53 0.96
C ASN A 43 7.12 12.52 1.40
N ASP A 44 8.00 12.21 0.45
CA ASP A 44 9.45 12.16 0.60
C ASP A 44 10.10 13.54 0.44
N ALA A 45 11.37 13.67 0.84
CA ALA A 45 12.10 14.95 0.84
C ALA A 45 12.25 15.55 -0.57
N GLY A 46 12.38 14.73 -1.62
CA GLY A 46 12.49 15.19 -3.01
C GLY A 46 11.19 15.84 -3.50
N GLY A 47 10.05 15.20 -3.19
CA GLY A 47 8.74 15.81 -3.34
C GLY A 47 8.64 17.15 -2.60
N ILE A 48 9.09 17.20 -1.34
CA ILE A 48 9.09 18.43 -0.53
C ILE A 48 9.89 19.57 -1.15
N ALA A 49 11.09 19.29 -1.61
CA ALA A 49 11.94 20.29 -2.26
C ALA A 49 11.29 20.81 -3.55
N THR A 50 10.67 19.93 -4.34
CA THR A 50 10.05 20.28 -5.62
C THR A 50 8.86 21.20 -5.44
N TYR A 51 7.90 20.86 -4.58
CA TYR A 51 6.75 21.75 -4.38
C TYR A 51 7.11 23.03 -3.63
N SER A 52 8.16 23.03 -2.81
CA SER A 52 8.62 24.24 -2.10
C SER A 52 9.28 25.23 -3.06
N SER A 53 10.13 24.73 -3.97
CA SER A 53 10.74 25.55 -5.02
C SER A 53 9.69 26.08 -6.00
N ALA A 54 8.76 25.22 -6.45
CA ALA A 54 7.64 25.64 -7.28
C ALA A 54 6.74 26.67 -6.55
N GLY A 55 6.51 26.51 -5.24
CA GLY A 55 5.76 27.49 -4.45
C GLY A 55 6.48 28.84 -4.31
N ALA A 56 7.81 28.84 -4.23
CA ALA A 56 8.60 30.07 -4.19
C ALA A 56 8.59 30.83 -5.52
N GLU A 57 8.58 30.11 -6.65
CA GLU A 57 8.60 30.70 -8.00
C GLU A 57 7.21 31.12 -8.49
N TYR A 58 6.19 30.26 -8.31
CA TYR A 58 4.85 30.46 -8.86
C TYR A 58 3.81 30.95 -7.84
N GLY A 59 4.18 31.05 -6.56
CA GLY A 59 3.25 31.38 -5.48
C GLY A 59 2.05 30.43 -5.47
N TYR A 60 0.84 31.02 -5.45
CA TYR A 60 -0.42 30.26 -5.47
C TYR A 60 -0.92 29.88 -6.88
N GLY A 61 -0.19 30.24 -7.95
CA GLY A 61 -0.61 30.03 -9.34
C GLY A 61 -0.79 28.55 -9.71
N LEU A 62 -0.15 27.63 -8.98
CA LEU A 62 -0.24 26.18 -9.22
C LEU A 62 -1.25 25.46 -8.32
N LEU A 63 -1.94 26.13 -7.38
CA LEU A 63 -2.85 25.46 -6.44
C LEU A 63 -3.98 24.69 -7.14
N TRP A 64 -4.44 25.14 -8.30
CA TRP A 64 -5.48 24.45 -9.06
C TRP A 64 -5.05 23.05 -9.53
N THR A 65 -3.75 22.81 -9.70
CA THR A 65 -3.22 21.50 -10.11
C THR A 65 -3.40 20.43 -9.03
N ILE A 66 -3.54 20.83 -7.76
CA ILE A 66 -3.80 19.93 -6.63
C ILE A 66 -5.08 19.13 -6.87
N VAL A 67 -6.12 19.74 -7.46
CA VAL A 67 -7.38 19.04 -7.76
C VAL A 67 -7.14 17.92 -8.77
N LEU A 68 -6.40 18.20 -9.85
CA LEU A 68 -6.07 17.22 -10.87
C LEU A 68 -5.21 16.08 -10.30
N ILE A 69 -4.13 16.42 -9.59
CA ILE A 69 -3.23 15.44 -8.98
C ILE A 69 -3.97 14.56 -7.97
N THR A 70 -4.88 15.14 -7.18
CA THR A 70 -5.68 14.38 -6.20
C THR A 70 -6.58 13.36 -6.88
N ILE A 71 -7.25 13.74 -7.97
CA ILE A 71 -8.11 12.81 -8.73
C ILE A 71 -7.26 11.71 -9.37
N SER A 72 -6.16 12.08 -10.04
CA SER A 72 -5.26 11.13 -10.68
C SER A 72 -4.68 10.14 -9.67
N LEU A 73 -4.17 10.63 -8.54
CA LEU A 73 -3.64 9.78 -7.47
C LEU A 73 -4.72 8.88 -6.87
N GLY A 74 -5.93 9.40 -6.65
CA GLY A 74 -7.06 8.62 -6.16
C GLY A 74 -7.42 7.45 -7.06
N VAL A 75 -7.43 7.66 -8.39
CA VAL A 75 -7.68 6.60 -9.37
C VAL A 75 -6.57 5.55 -9.32
N VAL A 76 -5.31 5.96 -9.35
CA VAL A 76 -4.16 5.04 -9.29
C VAL A 76 -4.19 4.21 -8.00
N GLN A 77 -4.44 4.84 -6.86
CA GLN A 77 -4.50 4.14 -5.57
C GLN A 77 -5.68 3.17 -5.50
N MET A 78 -6.84 3.53 -6.06
CA MET A 78 -7.98 2.63 -6.11
C MET A 78 -7.70 1.41 -6.98
N LEU A 79 -7.04 1.60 -8.13
CA LEU A 79 -6.65 0.49 -9.02
C LEU A 79 -5.61 -0.41 -8.36
N ALA A 80 -4.58 0.17 -7.73
CA ALA A 80 -3.57 -0.57 -6.99
C ALA A 80 -4.18 -1.37 -5.83
N ALA A 81 -5.09 -0.77 -5.06
CA ALA A 81 -5.78 -1.44 -3.97
C ALA A 81 -6.68 -2.58 -4.49
N ARG A 82 -7.47 -2.35 -5.55
CA ARG A 82 -8.31 -3.38 -6.15
C ARG A 82 -7.49 -4.54 -6.71
N MET A 83 -6.41 -4.24 -7.41
CA MET A 83 -5.48 -5.23 -7.93
C MET A 83 -4.91 -6.08 -6.79
N GLY A 84 -4.39 -5.47 -5.73
CA GLY A 84 -3.83 -6.19 -4.59
C GLY A 84 -4.86 -7.05 -3.85
N VAL A 85 -6.09 -6.57 -3.69
CA VAL A 85 -7.17 -7.34 -3.03
C VAL A 85 -7.67 -8.50 -3.90
N VAL A 86 -7.79 -8.32 -5.22
CA VAL A 86 -8.31 -9.34 -6.13
C VAL A 86 -7.27 -10.41 -6.44
N THR A 87 -6.02 -10.00 -6.70
CA THR A 87 -4.95 -10.93 -7.10
C THR A 87 -4.18 -11.50 -5.91
N GLY A 88 -4.16 -10.80 -4.76
CA GLY A 88 -3.31 -11.14 -3.63
C GLY A 88 -1.82 -10.89 -3.87
N LYS A 89 -1.45 -10.24 -4.98
CA LYS A 89 -0.06 -10.07 -5.44
C LYS A 89 0.32 -8.60 -5.59
N GLY A 90 1.60 -8.32 -5.48
CA GLY A 90 2.16 -7.00 -5.75
C GLY A 90 2.34 -6.74 -7.25
N LEU A 91 2.45 -5.46 -7.64
CA LEU A 91 2.62 -5.07 -9.04
C LEU A 91 3.85 -5.73 -9.70
N ALA A 92 4.99 -5.80 -9.02
CA ALA A 92 6.20 -6.41 -9.57
C ALA A 92 6.04 -7.93 -9.83
N GLU A 93 5.25 -8.60 -8.99
CA GLU A 93 4.93 -10.02 -9.13
C GLU A 93 3.99 -10.25 -10.31
N LEU A 94 2.96 -9.42 -10.46
CA LEU A 94 2.06 -9.47 -11.62
C LEU A 94 2.79 -9.18 -12.94
N VAL A 95 3.69 -8.18 -12.96
CA VAL A 95 4.52 -7.91 -14.13
C VAL A 95 5.40 -9.11 -14.46
N ARG A 96 5.94 -9.79 -13.44
CA ARG A 96 6.76 -10.98 -13.63
C ARG A 96 5.96 -12.16 -14.19
N GLU A 97 4.71 -12.32 -13.77
CA GLU A 97 3.84 -13.39 -14.22
C GLU A 97 3.37 -13.20 -15.67
N GLU A 98 2.96 -11.98 -16.03
CA GLU A 98 2.42 -11.67 -17.36
C GLU A 98 3.52 -11.45 -18.41
N TYR A 99 4.61 -10.77 -18.05
CA TYR A 99 5.65 -10.35 -18.99
C TYR A 99 7.00 -11.04 -18.76
N GLY A 100 7.15 -11.84 -17.71
CA GLY A 100 8.38 -12.55 -17.39
C GLY A 100 9.40 -11.74 -16.58
N ILE A 101 10.47 -12.41 -16.16
CA ILE A 101 11.41 -11.87 -15.16
C ILE A 101 12.24 -10.68 -15.66
N ARG A 102 12.56 -10.63 -16.96
CA ARG A 102 13.37 -9.54 -17.54
C ARG A 102 12.66 -8.20 -17.41
N TRP A 103 11.36 -8.16 -17.69
CA TRP A 103 10.54 -6.96 -17.60
C TRP A 103 10.24 -6.57 -16.15
N SER A 104 10.03 -7.55 -15.27
CA SER A 104 9.88 -7.29 -13.84
C SER A 104 11.13 -6.66 -13.23
N VAL A 105 12.32 -7.22 -13.51
CA VAL A 105 13.58 -6.66 -13.06
C VAL A 105 13.77 -5.25 -13.63
N PHE A 106 13.52 -5.05 -14.92
CA PHE A 106 13.61 -3.71 -15.52
C PHE A 106 12.69 -2.70 -14.82
N ALA A 107 11.41 -3.04 -14.61
CA ALA A 107 10.45 -2.16 -13.95
C ALA A 107 10.84 -1.85 -12.50
N THR A 108 11.24 -2.86 -11.71
CA THR A 108 11.68 -2.65 -10.32
C THR A 108 12.98 -1.85 -10.26
N SER A 109 13.96 -2.12 -11.15
CA SER A 109 15.19 -1.33 -11.23
C SER A 109 14.91 0.12 -11.61
N ALA A 110 13.98 0.38 -12.54
CA ALA A 110 13.60 1.74 -12.91
C ALA A 110 13.00 2.50 -11.71
N VAL A 111 12.13 1.85 -10.93
CA VAL A 111 11.59 2.42 -9.68
C VAL A 111 12.70 2.69 -8.67
N LEU A 112 13.62 1.74 -8.47
CA LEU A 112 14.75 1.92 -7.56
C LEU A 112 15.61 3.13 -7.96
N VAL A 113 15.95 3.26 -9.23
CA VAL A 113 16.72 4.40 -9.74
C VAL A 113 15.96 5.71 -9.53
N ALA A 114 14.64 5.72 -9.79
CA ALA A 114 13.82 6.89 -9.55
C ALA A 114 13.76 7.30 -8.06
N SER A 115 13.92 6.35 -7.14
CA SER A 115 13.95 6.61 -5.69
C SER A 115 15.32 7.02 -5.14
N LEU A 116 16.37 7.08 -5.97
CA LEU A 116 17.73 7.46 -5.54
C LEU A 116 18.04 8.96 -5.64
N GLY A 117 17.13 9.76 -6.20
CA GLY A 117 17.22 11.22 -6.29
C GLY A 117 16.34 11.90 -5.26
#